data_AF-A0A495K4N7-F1
#
_entry.id   AF-A0A495K4N7-F1
#
_cell.length_a   1.000
_cell.length_b   1.000
_cell.length_c   1.000
_cell.angle_alpha   90.00
_cell.angle_beta   90.00
_cell.angle_gamma   90.00
#
_symmetry.space_group_name_H-M   'P 1'
#
loop_
_entity.id
_entity.type
_entity.pdbx_description
1 polymer ?
#
loop_
_entity_poly.entity_id
_entity_poly.type
_entity_poly.pdbx_seq_one_letter_code
_entity_poly.pdbx_strand_id
1 'polypeptide(L)' 'MSEEKNPSEAWRSERSRFASLSRSRHPRDPDVLAARQKMASLKWLADVEALAAKAPALSEEQRDRIAGLLLSGGGK' A
#
# COMPACT_ATOMS: atom_id res chain seq x y z
N MET A 1 -3.39 22.82 -0.12
CA MET A 1 -2.27 21.87 -0.05
C MET A 1 -2.79 20.61 0.60
N SER A 2 -3.10 19.59 -0.20
CA SER A 2 -3.51 18.29 0.36
C SER A 2 -2.27 17.69 0.99
N GLU A 3 -2.23 17.70 2.32
CA GLU A 3 -1.21 17.01 3.10
C GLU A 3 -1.29 15.52 2.71
N GLU A 4 -0.29 15.06 1.97
CA GLU A 4 -0.19 13.67 1.54
C GLU A 4 0.06 12.85 2.81
N LYS A 5 -1.02 12.30 3.37
CA LYS A 5 -0.94 11.49 4.60
C LYS A 5 0.03 10.34 4.38
N ASN A 6 0.90 10.12 5.37
CA ASN A 6 1.75 8.93 5.44
C ASN A 6 0.90 7.67 5.21
N PRO A 7 1.36 6.70 4.41
CA PRO A 7 0.54 5.58 3.96
C PRO A 7 0.06 4.70 5.13
N SER A 8 0.84 4.63 6.22
CA SER A 8 0.44 3.96 7.46
C SER A 8 -0.74 4.63 8.17
N GLU A 9 -0.79 5.96 8.22
CA GLU A 9 -1.90 6.72 8.80
C GLU A 9 -3.14 6.67 7.91
N ALA A 10 -2.94 6.79 6.60
CA ALA A 10 -3.99 6.60 5.61
C ALA A 10 -4.61 5.19 5.73
N TRP A 11 -3.79 4.15 5.91
CA TRP A 11 -4.27 2.79 6.14
C TRP A 11 -5.13 2.67 7.40
N ARG A 12 -4.69 3.24 8.53
CA ARG A 12 -5.48 3.23 9.78
C ARG A 12 -6.82 3.94 9.61
N SER A 13 -6.85 5.06 8.89
CA SER A 13 -8.07 5.81 8.60
C SER A 13 -9.03 5.00 7.73
N GLU A 14 -8.55 4.38 6.65
CA GLU A 14 -9.38 3.59 5.75
C GLU A 14 -9.88 2.31 6.42
N ARG A 15 -9.07 1.69 7.29
CA ARG A 15 -9.49 0.55 8.13
C ARG A 15 -10.65 0.91 9.05
N SER A 16 -10.60 2.10 9.68
CA SER A 16 -11.70 2.60 10.51
C SER A 16 -12.97 2.79 9.67
N ARG A 17 -12.85 3.40 8.49
CA ARG A 17 -13.96 3.57 7.55
C ARG A 17 -14.55 2.23 7.11
N PHE A 18 -13.72 1.27 6.74
CA PHE A 18 -14.17 -0.08 6.36
C PHE A 18 -14.92 -0.76 7.51
N ALA A 19 -14.42 -0.69 8.74
CA ALA A 19 -15.09 -1.27 9.91
C ALA A 19 -16.46 -0.63 10.19
N SER A 20 -16.59 0.69 10.02
CA SER A 20 -17.87 1.40 10.15
C SER A 20 -18.86 1.00 9.04
N LEU A 21 -18.40 0.88 7.80
CA LEU A 21 -19.22 0.48 6.67
C LEU A 21 -19.66 -0.98 6.78
N SER A 22 -18.75 -1.89 7.16
CA SER A 22 -19.05 -3.32 7.25
C SER A 22 -20.05 -3.67 8.35
N ARG A 23 -20.23 -2.80 9.36
CA ARG A 23 -21.23 -2.97 10.42
C ARG A 23 -22.63 -2.55 9.99
N SER A 24 -22.73 -1.64 9.03
CA SER A 24 -23.98 -0.96 8.66
C SER A 24 -24.47 -1.29 7.26
N ARG A 25 -23.64 -1.91 6.42
CA ARG A 25 -23.93 -2.18 5.00
C ARG A 25 -23.69 -3.62 4.61
N HIS A 26 -24.30 -4.02 3.50
CA HIS A 26 -24.12 -5.34 2.92
C HIS A 26 -22.67 -5.51 2.40
N PRO A 27 -22.05 -6.71 2.50
CA PRO A 27 -20.67 -6.94 2.05
C PRO A 27 -20.39 -6.69 0.55
N ARG A 28 -21.42 -6.69 -0.29
CA ARG A 28 -21.33 -6.37 -1.73
C ARG A 28 -21.66 -4.91 -2.05
N ASP A 29 -21.91 -4.09 -1.05
CA ASP A 29 -22.11 -2.65 -1.23
C ASP A 29 -20.85 -2.02 -1.87
N PRO A 30 -21.01 -1.14 -2.87
CA PRO A 30 -19.88 -0.57 -3.60
C PRO A 30 -18.92 0.20 -2.68
N ASP A 31 -19.40 0.87 -1.64
CA ASP A 31 -18.52 1.58 -0.71
C ASP A 31 -17.72 0.62 0.18
N VAL A 32 -18.29 -0.51 0.58
CA VAL A 32 -17.59 -1.55 1.34
C VAL A 32 -16.47 -2.16 0.49
N LEU A 33 -16.76 -2.45 -0.79
CA LEU A 33 -15.78 -2.99 -1.73
C LEU A 33 -14.66 -1.98 -2.02
N ALA A 34 -15.00 -0.71 -2.27
CA ALA A 34 -14.04 0.35 -2.51
C ALA A 34 -13.12 0.57 -1.29
N ALA A 35 -13.70 0.64 -0.09
CA ALA A 35 -12.93 0.78 1.15
C ALA A 35 -11.99 -0.42 1.37
N ARG A 36 -12.44 -1.65 1.06
CA ARG A 36 -11.60 -2.85 1.16
C ARG A 36 -10.42 -2.82 0.19
N GLN A 37 -10.65 -2.49 -1.08
CA GLN A 37 -9.60 -2.41 -2.09
C GLN A 37 -8.57 -1.35 -1.71
N LYS A 38 -9.03 -0.15 -1.36
CA LYS A 38 -8.16 0.95 -0.93
C LYS A 38 -7.36 0.61 0.33
N MET A 39 -7.98 -0.04 1.31
CA MET A 39 -7.29 -0.50 2.52
C MET A 39 -6.19 -1.53 2.17
N ALA A 40 -6.42 -2.44 1.22
CA ALA A 40 -5.40 -3.39 0.79
C ALA A 40 -4.21 -2.69 0.10
N SER A 41 -4.47 -1.75 -0.81
CA SER A 41 -3.41 -0.97 -1.48
C SER A 41 -2.57 -0.17 -0.49
N LEU A 42 -3.22 0.51 0.47
CA LEU A 42 -2.52 1.28 1.50
C LEU A 42 -1.68 0.39 2.43
N LYS A 43 -2.12 -0.85 2.69
CA LYS A 43 -1.33 -1.79 3.49
C LYS A 43 -0.02 -2.14 2.80
N TRP A 44 -0.08 -2.43 1.50
CA TRP A 44 1.12 -2.74 0.71
C TRP A 44 2.09 -1.57 0.66
N LEU A 45 1.58 -0.34 0.46
CA LEU A 45 2.43 0.86 0.48
C LEU A 45 3.12 1.03 1.84
N ALA A 46 2.38 0.89 2.94
CA ALA A 46 2.95 0.99 4.28
C ALA A 46 3.99 -0.12 4.55
N ASP A 47 3.78 -1.32 4.04
CA ASP A 47 4.74 -2.44 4.18
C ASP A 47 6.02 -2.19 3.39
N VAL A 48 5.89 -1.69 2.16
CA VAL A 48 7.03 -1.32 1.31
C VAL A 48 7.84 -0.19 1.96
N GLU A 49 7.16 0.84 2.48
CA GLU A 49 7.83 1.93 3.20
C GLU A 49 8.56 1.42 4.45
N ALA A 50 7.91 0.58 5.27
CA ALA A 50 8.52 0.01 6.46
C ALA A 50 9.72 -0.89 6.14
N LEU A 51 9.67 -1.60 5.01
CA LEU A 51 10.77 -2.42 4.53
C LEU A 51 11.92 -1.54 4.03
N ALA A 52 11.62 -0.52 3.23
CA ALA A 52 12.61 0.42 2.71
C ALA A 52 13.35 1.17 3.83
N ALA A 53 12.64 1.57 4.88
CA ALA A 53 13.23 2.24 6.04
C ALA A 53 14.21 1.34 6.84
N LYS A 54 14.03 0.01 6.78
CA LYS A 54 14.88 -0.97 7.46
C LYS A 54 15.94 -1.60 6.55
N ALA A 55 15.81 -1.40 5.24
CA ALA A 55 16.69 -2.02 4.29
C ALA A 55 18.10 -1.44 4.44
N PRO A 56 19.15 -2.29 4.46
CA PRO A 56 20.51 -1.78 4.34
C PRO A 56 20.63 -1.00 3.03
N ALA A 57 21.47 0.05 3.05
CA ALA A 57 21.73 0.83 1.84
C ALA A 57 22.22 -0.11 0.73
N LEU A 58 21.49 -0.15 -0.37
CA LEU A 58 21.85 -0.98 -1.51
C LEU A 58 23.13 -0.43 -2.16
N SER A 59 24.04 -1.33 -2.52
CA SER A 59 25.15 -0.96 -3.41
C SER A 59 24.60 -0.49 -4.76
N GLU A 60 25.43 0.25 -5.50
CA GLU A 60 25.09 0.71 -6.85
C GLU A 60 24.76 -0.48 -7.77
N GLU A 61 25.56 -1.54 -7.70
CA GLU A 61 25.37 -2.79 -8.45
C GLU A 61 24.03 -3.50 -8.11
N GLN A 62 23.62 -3.45 -6.83
CA GLN A 62 22.34 -4.01 -6.40
C GLN A 62 21.16 -3.20 -6.93
N ARG A 63 21.28 -1.86 -6.94
CA ARG A 63 20.26 -0.97 -7.51
C ARG A 63 20.11 -1.17 -9.01
N ASP A 64 21.20 -1.27 -9.74
CA ASP A 64 21.19 -1.52 -11.18
C ASP A 64 20.55 -2.87 -11.52
N ARG A 65 20.85 -3.91 -10.74
CA ARG A 65 20.21 -5.22 -10.91
C ARG A 65 18.70 -5.16 -10.67
N ILE A 66 18.26 -4.47 -9.61
CA ILE A 66 16.83 -4.30 -9.32
C ILE A 66 16.14 -3.47 -10.40
N ALA A 67 16.78 -2.38 -10.85
CA ALA A 67 16.26 -1.55 -11.93
C ALA A 67 16.09 -2.36 -13.22
N GLY A 68 17.07 -3.20 -13.59
CA GLY A 68 16.96 -4.10 -14.72
C GLY A 68 15.81 -5.11 -14.61
N LEU A 69 15.56 -5.66 -13.42
CA LEU A 69 14.45 -6.58 -13.17
C LEU A 69 13.09 -5.87 -13.27
N LEU A 70 12.97 -4.66 -12.72
CA LEU A 70 11.73 -3.88 -12.73
C LEU A 70 11.40 -3.35 -14.13
N LEU A 71 12.42 -2.88 -14.87
CA LEU A 71 12.25 -2.35 -16.23
C LEU A 71 11.99 -3.45 -17.27
N SER A 72 12.51 -4.66 -17.08
CA SER A 72 12.23 -5.79 -17.98
C SER A 72 10.91 -6.51 -17.68
N GLY A 73 10.13 -6.04 -16.69
CA GLY A 73 8.81 -6.60 -16.39
C GLY A 73 8.85 -7.90 -15.57
N GLY A 74 9.86 -8.08 -14.71
CA GLY A 74 9.83 -9.00 -13.57
C GLY A 74 9.11 -10.34 -13.77
N GLY A 75 9.68 -11.23 -14.59
CA GLY A 75 9.32 -12.65 -14.63
C GLY A 75 8.90 -13.14 -16.02
N LYS A 76 9.76 -13.96 -16.63
CA LYS A 76 9.27 -15.02 -17.53
C LYS A 76 8.56 -16.09 -16.72
#